data_AF-A0A0E3P8Z1-F1
#
_entry.id   AF-A0A0E3P8Z1-F1
#
_cell.length_a   1.000
_cell.length_b   1.000
_cell.length_c   1.000
_cell.angle_alpha   90.00
_cell.angle_beta   90.00
_cell.angle_gamma   90.00
#
_symmetry.space_group_name_H-M   'P 1'
#
loop_
_entity.id
_entity.type
_entity.pdbx_description
1 polymer ?
#
loop_
_entity_poly.entity_id
_entity_poly.type
_entity_poly.pdbx_seq_one_letter_code
_entity_poly.pdbx_strand_id
1 'polypeptide(L)'
;MEEIEVRESAPSEYKDWDLLVENSQPGMLFHTGDWLRICRGTLSRDFKIYGCFRNGELVGGADVLFSLRTLNSHFDPPFKNKVIFATTG
;
A
#
# COMPACT_ATOMS: atom_id res chain seq x y z
N MET A 1 -25.53 -8.66 -1.77
CA MET A 1 -24.23 -9.06 -2.33
C MET A 1 -23.27 -7.98 -1.88
N GLU A 2 -22.19 -8.32 -1.16
CA GLU A 2 -21.21 -7.31 -0.78
C GLU A 2 -20.47 -6.85 -2.04
N GLU A 3 -20.41 -5.54 -2.25
CA GLU A 3 -19.69 -4.97 -3.40
C GLU A 3 -18.20 -4.91 -3.04
N ILE A 4 -17.38 -5.62 -3.81
CA ILE A 4 -15.92 -5.58 -3.68
C ILE A 4 -15.36 -4.76 -4.84
N GLU A 5 -14.60 -3.73 -4.51
CA GLU A 5 -13.91 -2.85 -5.46
C GLU A 5 -12.41 -2.86 -5.16
N VAL A 6 -11.58 -2.91 -6.21
CA VAL A 6 -10.13 -2.70 -6.10
C VAL A 6 -9.73 -1.50 -6.92
N ARG A 7 -9.14 -0.49 -6.27
CA ARG A 7 -8.73 0.76 -6.93
C ARG A 7 -7.55 1.42 -6.24
N GLU A 8 -6.97 2.41 -6.91
CA GLU A 8 -5.98 3.29 -6.29
C GLU A 8 -6.65 4.08 -5.15
N SER A 9 -5.99 4.11 -3.99
CA SER A 9 -6.44 4.87 -2.84
C SER A 9 -6.11 6.36 -3.04
N ALA A 10 -7.08 7.22 -2.76
CA ALA A 10 -6.90 8.66 -2.77
C ALA A 10 -6.07 9.12 -1.55
N PRO A 11 -5.36 10.27 -1.62
CA PRO A 11 -4.60 10.78 -0.48
C PRO A 11 -5.42 10.96 0.81
N SER A 12 -6.73 11.22 0.70
CA SER A 12 -7.64 11.30 1.85
C SER A 12 -7.83 9.98 2.59
N GLU A 13 -7.59 8.85 1.92
CA GLU A 13 -7.79 7.48 2.42
C GLU A 13 -6.50 6.88 3.00
N TYR A 14 -5.38 7.61 2.94
CA TYR A 14 -4.09 7.10 3.43
C TYR A 14 -4.08 6.90 4.94
N LYS A 15 -4.92 7.62 5.68
CA LYS A 15 -5.08 7.39 7.12
C LYS A 15 -5.71 6.02 7.41
N ASP A 16 -6.69 5.62 6.61
CA ASP A 16 -7.34 4.31 6.75
C ASP A 16 -6.37 3.19 6.35
N TRP A 17 -5.53 3.44 5.34
CA TRP A 17 -4.41 2.56 5.01
C TRP A 17 -3.42 2.41 6.16
N ASP A 18 -3.00 3.51 6.78
CA ASP A 18 -2.05 3.47 7.91
C ASP A 18 -2.61 2.69 9.08
N LEU A 19 -3.89 2.89 9.41
CA LEU A 19 -4.60 2.09 10.42
C LEU A 19 -4.63 0.60 10.05
N LEU A 20 -4.87 0.27 8.78
CA LEU A 20 -4.86 -1.12 8.32
C LEU A 20 -3.47 -1.75 8.43
N VAL A 21 -2.41 -1.02 8.09
CA VAL A 21 -1.01 -1.44 8.22
C VAL A 21 -0.65 -1.65 9.69
N GLU A 22 -1.00 -0.72 10.56
CA GLU A 22 -0.73 -0.79 12.01
C GLU A 22 -1.44 -1.95 12.68
N ASN A 23 -2.67 -2.26 12.27
CA ASN A 23 -3.45 -3.38 12.77
C ASN A 23 -3.11 -4.72 12.10
N SER A 24 -2.20 -4.72 11.11
CA SER A 24 -1.75 -5.94 10.45
C SER A 24 -0.60 -6.63 11.22
N GLN A 25 0.04 -7.63 10.61
CA GLN A 25 1.09 -8.40 11.27
C GLN A 25 2.27 -7.52 11.72
N PRO A 26 2.96 -7.89 12.82
CA PRO A 26 4.20 -7.22 13.22
C PRO A 26 5.23 -7.20 12.08
N GLY A 27 5.88 -6.05 11.88
CA GLY A 27 6.87 -5.84 10.80
C GLY A 27 6.31 -5.16 9.54
N MET A 28 5.03 -4.76 9.55
CA MET A 28 4.39 -4.06 8.44
C MET A 28 4.55 -2.53 8.48
N LEU A 29 5.26 -1.98 9.48
CA LEU A 29 5.56 -0.54 9.60
C LEU A 29 6.19 0.07 8.33
N PHE A 30 6.93 -0.74 7.55
CA PHE A 30 7.53 -0.34 6.27
C PHE A 30 6.53 -0.18 5.11
N HIS A 31 5.24 -0.26 5.41
CA HIS A 31 4.17 -0.06 4.43
C HIS A 31 3.27 1.13 4.78
N THR A 32 3.55 1.87 5.87
CA THR A 32 2.80 3.09 6.21
C THR A 32 3.05 4.20 5.19
N GLY A 33 2.08 5.08 5.00
CA GLY A 33 2.16 6.26 4.14
C GLY A 33 3.35 7.15 4.49
N ASP A 34 3.69 7.30 5.76
CA ASP A 34 4.88 8.04 6.18
C ASP A 34 6.18 7.40 5.71
N TRP A 35 6.31 6.08 5.84
CA TRP A 35 7.46 5.36 5.28
C TRP A 35 7.51 5.49 3.76
N LEU A 36 6.38 5.34 3.06
CA LEU A 36 6.30 5.50 1.61
C LEU A 36 6.71 6.92 1.15
N ARG A 37 6.31 7.95 1.88
CA ARG A 37 6.74 9.35 1.63
C ARG A 37 8.24 9.51 1.84
N ILE A 38 8.82 8.91 2.89
CA ILE A 38 10.27 8.91 3.11
C ILE A 38 10.98 8.21 1.96
N CYS A 39 10.53 7.03 1.54
CA CYS A 39 11.07 6.32 0.37
C CYS A 39 11.01 7.19 -0.90
N ARG A 40 9.94 7.97 -1.07
CA ARG A 40 9.84 8.90 -2.20
C ARG A 40 10.91 9.97 -2.19
N GLY A 41 11.12 10.61 -1.05
CA GLY A 41 12.16 11.64 -0.90
C GLY A 41 13.59 11.09 -1.01
N THR A 42 13.84 9.91 -0.44
CA THR A 42 15.19 9.35 -0.29
C THR A 42 15.64 8.47 -1.46
N LEU A 43 14.75 7.65 -2.01
CA LEU A 43 15.06 6.69 -3.06
C LEU A 43 14.72 7.21 -4.46
N SER A 44 14.15 8.41 -4.59
CA SER A 44 13.64 8.94 -5.87
C SER A 44 12.70 7.97 -6.59
N ARG A 45 11.86 7.27 -5.80
CA ARG A 45 10.81 6.36 -6.28
C ARG A 45 9.45 6.98 -5.97
N ASP A 46 8.51 6.95 -6.88
CA ASP A 46 7.13 7.28 -6.52
C ASP A 46 6.43 6.05 -5.92
N PHE A 47 5.24 6.25 -5.36
CA PHE A 47 4.44 5.14 -4.83
C PHE A 47 2.97 5.26 -5.19
N LYS A 48 2.31 4.10 -5.19
CA LYS A 48 0.85 3.98 -5.26
C LYS A 48 0.38 3.02 -4.20
N ILE A 49 -0.82 3.25 -3.70
CA ILE A 49 -1.52 2.36 -2.76
C ILE A 49 -2.77 1.88 -3.49
N TYR A 50 -2.95 0.56 -3.55
CA TYR A 50 -4.14 -0.06 -4.10
C TYR A 50 -4.92 -0.69 -2.97
N GLY A 51 -6.11 -0.15 -2.70
CA GLY A 51 -7.03 -0.65 -1.69
C GLY A 51 -8.03 -1.65 -2.25
N CYS A 52 -8.37 -2.66 -1.45
CA CYS A 52 -9.52 -3.52 -1.62
C CYS A 52 -10.61 -3.01 -0.67
N PHE A 53 -11.72 -2.57 -1.25
CA PHE A 53 -12.85 -1.98 -0.54
C PHE A 53 -14.03 -2.93 -0.55
N ARG A 54 -14.64 -3.15 0.60
CA ARG A 54 -15.89 -3.89 0.75
C ARG A 54 -16.96 -2.90 1.21
N ASN A 55 -17.96 -2.64 0.37
CA ASN A 55 -19.00 -1.64 0.63
C ASN A 55 -18.43 -0.25 1.00
N GLY A 56 -17.31 0.13 0.37
CA GLY A 56 -16.61 1.40 0.63
C GLY A 56 -15.64 1.39 1.82
N GLU A 57 -15.58 0.31 2.60
CA GLU A 57 -14.63 0.16 3.71
C GLU A 57 -13.34 -0.53 3.24
N LEU A 58 -12.18 0.04 3.59
CA LEU A 58 -10.89 -0.55 3.25
C LEU A 58 -10.61 -1.81 4.08
N VAL A 59 -10.57 -2.98 3.44
CA VAL A 59 -10.37 -4.28 4.11
C VAL A 59 -9.01 -4.93 3.78
N GLY A 60 -8.25 -4.35 2.87
CA GLY A 60 -6.91 -4.79 2.51
C GLY A 60 -6.31 -3.97 1.37
N GLY A 61 -5.13 -4.34 0.91
CA GLY A 61 -4.49 -3.71 -0.23
C GLY A 61 -3.00 -4.00 -0.36
N ALA A 62 -2.33 -3.24 -1.22
CA ALA A 62 -0.89 -3.30 -1.40
C ALA A 62 -0.33 -1.93 -1.80
N ASP A 63 0.84 -1.59 -1.27
CA ASP A 63 1.66 -0.49 -1.75
C ASP A 63 2.64 -0.96 -2.84
N VAL A 64 2.96 -0.05 -3.75
CA VAL A 64 3.92 -0.30 -4.84
C VAL A 64 4.86 0.90 -4.92
N LEU A 65 6.15 0.66 -4.70
CA LEU A 65 7.22 1.62 -4.96
C LEU A 65 7.76 1.44 -6.39
N PHE A 66 7.80 2.48 -7.20
CA PHE A 66 8.28 2.43 -8.58
C PHE A 66 9.18 3.62 -8.91
N SER A 67 10.17 3.44 -9.79
CA SER A 67 10.96 4.57 -10.29
C SER A 67 10.48 4.97 -11.68
N LEU A 68 10.35 6.28 -11.92
CA LEU A 68 10.04 6.82 -13.25
C LEU A 68 11.13 6.51 -14.31
N ARG A 69 12.31 6.00 -13.90
CA ARG A 69 13.36 5.56 -14.83
C ARG A 69 13.24 4.10 -15.28
N THR A 70 12.32 3.32 -14.70
CA THR A 70 12.28 1.86 -14.87
C THR A 70 10.93 1.38 -15.37
N LEU A 71 10.48 1.87 -16.53
CA LEU A 71 9.50 1.14 -17.35
C LEU A 71 10.17 0.02 -18.18
N ASN A 72 11.50 -0.10 -18.13
CA ASN A 72 12.25 -1.23 -18.69
C ASN A 72 13.23 -1.77 -17.65
N SER A 73 13.25 -3.10 -17.52
CA SER A 73 14.15 -3.95 -16.71
C SER A 73 13.81 -4.12 -15.21
N HIS A 74 13.34 -5.33 -14.90
CA HIS A 74 13.48 -6.05 -13.63
C HIS A 74 13.03 -5.33 -12.35
N PHE A 75 11.77 -5.62 -12.00
CA PHE A 75 11.18 -5.33 -10.71
C PHE A 75 11.80 -6.27 -9.67
N ASP A 76 12.76 -5.79 -8.88
CA ASP A 76 13.19 -6.49 -7.67
C ASP A 76 13.22 -5.49 -6.50
N PRO A 77 12.07 -5.25 -5.83
CA PRO A 77 12.06 -4.47 -4.61
C PRO A 77 12.74 -5.26 -3.48
N PRO A 78 13.58 -4.62 -2.65
CA PRO A 78 14.26 -5.28 -1.53
C PRO A 78 13.29 -5.86 -0.49
N PHE A 79 12.03 -5.46 -0.54
CA PHE A 79 10.93 -5.99 0.24
C PHE A 79 9.91 -6.55 -0.74
N LYS A 80 9.74 -7.89 -0.76
CA LYS A 80 8.70 -8.54 -1.58
C LYS A 80 7.38 -7.81 -1.34
N ASN A 81 6.72 -7.33 -2.41
CA ASN A 81 5.38 -6.74 -2.32
C ASN A 81 4.49 -7.67 -1.48
N LYS A 82 4.14 -7.24 -0.26
CA LYS A 82 3.26 -8.00 0.61
C LYS A 82 1.87 -7.44 0.47
N VAL A 83 0.93 -8.31 0.15
CA VAL A 83 -0.49 -7.97 0.24
C VAL A 83 -0.84 -7.88 1.71
N ILE A 84 -1.42 -6.75 2.10
CA ILE A 84 -1.85 -6.46 3.46
C ILE A 84 -3.35 -6.72 3.53
N PHE A 85 -3.77 -7.55 4.47
CA PHE A 85 -5.18 -7.82 4.73
C PHE A 85 -5.50 -7.35 6.15
N ALA A 86 -6.68 -6.77 6.35
CA ALA A 86 -7.24 -6.66 7.68
C ALA A 86 -7.45 -8.09 8.21
N THR A 87 -6.77 -8.44 9.30
CA THR A 87 -7.09 -9.69 10.01
C THR A 87 -8.38 -9.44 10.78
N THR A 88 -9.52 -9.71 10.16
CA THR A 88 -10.79 -9.79 10.90
C THR A 88 -10.75 -11.05 11.75
N GLY A 89 -10.53 -10.89 13.06
CA GLY A 89 -10.76 -11.92 14.07
C GLY A 89 -12.24 -12.01 14.41
#